data_AF-A0A1I6JNH6-F1
#
_entry.id   AF-A0A1I6JNH6-F1
#
_cell.length_a   1.000
_cell.length_b   1.000
_cell.length_c   1.000
_cell.angle_alpha   90.00
_cell.angle_beta   90.00
_cell.angle_gamma   90.00
#
_symmetry.space_group_name_H-M   'P 1'
#
loop_
_entity.id
_entity.type
_entity.pdbx_description
1 polymer ?
#
loop_
_entity_poly.entity_id
_entity_poly.type
_entity_poly.pdbx_seq_one_letter_code
_entity_poly.pdbx_strand_id
1 'polypeptide(L)'
;MKNLGFSRKKLIAIAATVVTLAASFGAYSVNAAGHIDLTADVNISAAIGAGDTSQFATSYEGEIVIDLYKIAELDESGNIKGLTADFANSGADLSVLTNKTSEKEVKTEIVEKVKPVAQSDAVKPTDTIKATKTKDGLTNATATIANGAGIYLFVPQDCSDADFNYTFTSYILYAPTSDYITLGSGSDEWKYDVNFLLKSEAKPKYGNVIITKNLKTFNDSLGTASFIFDVEATRDSKTVFSNVYTLTFDKNDNYVDGAFTKSITIDKVPAGTTITVTEVYSGASYQIDVEENKTQTIEDLKAGETGTVEFTNDYDEHLKEGGISVVNTFEKVETTTDGLETVKYNYTGNNIEGGN
;
A
#
# COMPACT_ATOMS: atom_id res chain seq x y z
N MET A 1 33.65 22.12 23.22
CA MET A 1 32.26 21.96 22.73
C MET A 1 32.31 21.89 21.21
N LYS A 2 32.45 20.68 20.65
CA LYS A 2 32.41 20.46 19.20
C LYS A 2 30.95 20.15 18.84
N ASN A 3 30.37 20.98 17.97
CA ASN A 3 29.04 20.77 17.42
C ASN A 3 28.99 19.42 16.70
N LEU A 4 28.25 18.46 17.27
CA LEU A 4 27.80 17.27 16.55
C LEU A 4 26.70 17.72 15.58
N GLY A 5 27.08 17.92 14.32
CA GLY A 5 26.16 18.24 13.26
C GLY A 5 25.27 17.04 12.95
N PHE A 6 24.05 17.02 13.49
CA PHE A 6 23.00 16.13 13.03
C PHE A 6 22.64 16.50 11.58
N SER A 7 22.95 15.62 10.64
CA SER A 7 22.45 15.75 9.28
C SER A 7 20.93 15.50 9.31
N ARG A 8 20.18 16.37 8.64
CA ARG A 8 18.72 16.27 8.55
C ARG A 8 18.37 15.01 7.76
N LYS A 9 17.89 13.96 8.44
CA LYS A 9 17.35 12.75 7.80
C LYS A 9 16.14 13.14 6.93
N LYS A 10 16.21 12.83 5.64
CA LYS A 10 15.06 12.94 4.72
C LYS A 10 14.20 11.70 4.93
N LEU A 11 13.04 11.86 5.57
CA LEU A 11 12.03 10.81 5.68
C LEU A 11 11.23 10.77 4.38
N ILE A 12 11.31 9.64 3.66
CA ILE A 12 10.54 9.41 2.44
C ILE A 12 9.35 8.54 2.82
N ALA A 13 8.18 9.17 2.87
CA ALA A 13 6.91 8.46 2.94
C ALA A 13 6.74 7.66 1.65
N ILE A 14 6.41 6.37 1.77
CA ILE A 14 5.81 5.61 0.67
C ILE A 14 4.39 6.15 0.56
N ALA A 15 4.23 7.22 -0.21
CA ALA A 15 2.93 7.83 -0.46
C ALA A 15 2.07 6.82 -1.22
N ALA A 16 1.03 6.30 -0.57
CA ALA A 16 -0.13 5.75 -1.26
C ALA A 16 -0.75 6.90 -2.06
N THR A 17 -0.29 7.08 -3.30
CA THR A 17 -0.73 8.19 -4.14
C THR A 17 -2.11 7.83 -4.67
N VAL A 18 -3.14 8.22 -3.93
CA VAL A 18 -4.53 8.17 -4.40
C VAL A 18 -4.69 9.28 -5.43
N VAL A 19 -4.63 8.95 -6.71
CA VAL A 19 -5.01 9.89 -7.79
C VAL A 19 -6.53 9.99 -7.80
N THR A 20 -7.08 11.00 -7.12
CA THR A 20 -8.49 11.37 -7.19
C THR A 20 -8.74 12.20 -8.45
N LEU A 21 -9.03 11.52 -9.57
CA LEU A 21 -9.90 12.12 -10.58
C LEU A 21 -11.33 12.00 -10.06
N ALA A 22 -11.87 13.16 -9.67
CA ALA A 22 -13.25 13.33 -9.29
C ALA A 22 -14.11 13.20 -10.55
N ALA A 23 -14.89 12.12 -10.67
CA ALA A 23 -16.06 12.13 -11.51
C ALA A 23 -17.09 13.02 -10.81
N SER A 24 -17.10 14.31 -11.13
CA SER A 24 -18.12 15.22 -10.67
C SER A 24 -19.40 14.90 -11.44
N PHE A 25 -20.30 14.12 -10.83
CA PHE A 25 -21.65 13.91 -11.36
C PHE A 25 -22.39 15.26 -11.32
N GLY A 26 -22.56 15.86 -12.49
CA GLY A 26 -23.39 17.06 -12.65
C GLY A 26 -24.86 16.73 -12.43
N ALA A 27 -25.61 17.64 -11.81
CA ALA A 27 -27.07 17.54 -11.76
C ALA A 27 -27.62 17.51 -13.19
N TYR A 28 -28.29 16.43 -13.60
CA TYR A 28 -28.80 16.31 -14.95
C TYR A 28 -30.08 17.16 -15.10
N SER A 29 -30.00 18.28 -15.83
CA SER A 29 -31.17 19.01 -16.32
C SER A 29 -31.11 19.03 -17.85
N VAL A 30 -31.96 18.22 -18.47
CA VAL A 30 -31.98 17.96 -19.91
C VAL A 30 -32.31 19.25 -20.66
N ASN A 31 -31.33 19.87 -21.31
CA ASN A 31 -31.59 20.89 -22.33
C ASN A 31 -30.89 20.46 -23.63
N ALA A 32 -31.67 19.84 -24.53
CA ALA A 32 -31.34 19.53 -25.93
C ALA A 32 -30.39 18.34 -26.23
N ALA A 33 -30.24 17.36 -25.34
CA ALA A 33 -29.67 16.05 -25.70
C ALA A 33 -30.62 15.26 -26.64
N GLY A 34 -30.07 14.49 -27.59
CA GLY A 34 -30.86 13.50 -28.34
C GLY A 34 -31.33 12.34 -27.46
N HIS A 35 -32.24 11.50 -27.96
CA HIS A 35 -32.68 10.30 -27.24
C HIS A 35 -31.55 9.25 -27.15
N ILE A 36 -31.48 8.53 -26.04
CA ILE A 36 -30.69 7.29 -25.95
C ILE A 36 -31.31 6.25 -26.88
N ASP A 37 -30.47 5.63 -27.71
CA ASP A 37 -30.79 4.41 -28.43
C ASP A 37 -30.64 3.22 -27.47
N LEU A 38 -31.76 2.77 -26.92
CA LEU A 38 -31.79 1.63 -25.99
C LEU A 38 -31.43 0.30 -26.66
N THR A 39 -31.35 0.25 -27.99
CA THR A 39 -30.97 -0.95 -28.76
C THR A 39 -29.50 -0.98 -29.15
N ALA A 40 -28.76 0.10 -28.90
CA ALA A 40 -27.34 0.16 -29.16
C ALA A 40 -26.54 -0.66 -28.14
N ASP A 41 -25.42 -1.20 -28.61
CA ASP A 41 -24.39 -1.79 -27.75
C ASP A 41 -23.67 -0.68 -26.98
N VAL A 42 -23.27 -0.97 -25.74
CA VAL A 42 -22.35 -0.10 -24.99
C VAL A 42 -21.01 -0.82 -24.83
N ASN A 43 -19.92 -0.08 -25.02
CA ASN A 43 -18.56 -0.57 -24.81
C ASN A 43 -18.00 0.05 -23.53
N ILE A 44 -17.83 -0.76 -22.49
CA ILE A 44 -17.30 -0.31 -21.20
C ILE A 44 -15.85 -0.76 -21.10
N SER A 45 -14.93 0.20 -20.96
CA SER A 45 -13.50 -0.05 -20.97
C SER A 45 -12.82 0.39 -19.68
N ALA A 46 -11.98 -0.48 -19.12
CA ALA A 46 -11.09 -0.15 -18.02
C ALA A 46 -9.81 0.52 -18.54
N ALA A 47 -9.34 1.54 -17.84
CA ALA A 47 -8.11 2.24 -18.18
C ALA A 47 -7.25 2.52 -16.94
N ILE A 48 -5.95 2.74 -17.17
CA ILE A 48 -5.04 3.31 -16.18
C ILE A 48 -4.94 4.81 -16.45
N GLY A 49 -4.99 5.62 -15.40
CA GLY A 49 -4.88 7.07 -15.54
C GLY A 49 -3.57 7.48 -16.21
N ALA A 50 -3.63 8.45 -17.12
CA ALA A 50 -2.42 9.04 -17.68
C ALA A 50 -1.58 9.67 -16.56
N GLY A 51 -0.33 9.22 -16.41
CA GLY A 51 0.55 9.68 -15.34
C GLY A 51 0.26 9.07 -13.96
N ASP A 52 -0.53 7.99 -13.88
CA ASP A 52 -0.69 7.23 -12.64
C ASP A 52 0.65 6.63 -12.20
N THR A 53 1.12 7.05 -11.02
CA THR A 53 2.37 6.61 -10.40
C THR A 53 2.17 5.56 -9.30
N SER A 54 0.97 4.98 -9.18
CA SER A 54 0.71 3.91 -8.23
C SER A 54 1.59 2.69 -8.51
N GLN A 55 1.84 1.88 -7.48
CA GLN A 55 2.62 0.65 -7.61
C GLN A 55 2.03 -0.29 -8.68
N PHE A 56 0.70 -0.38 -8.72
CA PHE A 56 0.00 -1.18 -9.73
C PHE A 56 0.24 -0.67 -11.15
N ALA A 57 0.10 0.64 -11.37
CA ALA A 57 0.32 1.23 -12.70
C ALA A 57 1.77 1.02 -13.18
N THR A 58 2.74 1.17 -12.28
CA THR A 58 4.16 1.21 -12.61
C THR A 58 4.86 -0.14 -12.65
N SER A 59 4.39 -1.14 -11.88
CA SER A 59 5.14 -2.39 -11.67
C SER A 59 4.32 -3.67 -11.85
N TYR A 60 3.00 -3.63 -11.63
CA TYR A 60 2.19 -4.83 -11.75
C TYR A 60 2.09 -5.26 -13.22
N GLU A 61 2.32 -6.55 -13.45
CA GLU A 61 2.09 -7.25 -14.71
C GLU A 61 1.32 -8.53 -14.41
N GLY A 62 0.16 -8.70 -15.05
CA GLY A 62 -0.71 -9.84 -14.75
C GLY A 62 -2.14 -9.64 -15.22
N GLU A 63 -2.97 -10.66 -14.97
CA GLU A 63 -4.40 -10.64 -15.26
C GLU A 63 -5.15 -9.84 -14.19
N ILE A 64 -6.12 -9.04 -14.62
CA ILE A 64 -7.09 -8.36 -13.77
C ILE A 64 -8.48 -8.72 -14.26
N VAL A 65 -9.33 -9.14 -13.32
CA VAL A 65 -10.73 -9.45 -13.57
C VAL A 65 -11.58 -8.31 -13.03
N ILE A 66 -12.51 -7.81 -13.83
CA ILE A 66 -13.42 -6.73 -13.43
C ILE A 66 -14.84 -7.14 -13.77
N ASP A 67 -15.65 -7.34 -12.74
CA ASP A 67 -17.05 -7.69 -12.90
C ASP A 67 -17.89 -6.43 -13.05
N LEU A 68 -18.76 -6.40 -14.06
CA LEU A 68 -19.69 -5.33 -14.34
C LEU A 68 -21.10 -5.77 -13.97
N TYR A 69 -21.77 -5.03 -13.10
CA TYR A 69 -23.14 -5.29 -12.68
C TYR A 69 -24.03 -4.14 -13.12
N LYS A 70 -25.02 -4.39 -13.96
CA LYS A 70 -26.05 -3.41 -14.31
C LYS A 70 -26.99 -3.23 -13.10
N ILE A 71 -26.80 -2.15 -12.37
CA ILE A 71 -27.54 -1.87 -11.13
C ILE A 71 -28.83 -1.09 -11.39
N ALA A 72 -28.94 -0.35 -12.49
CA ALA A 72 -30.13 0.44 -12.82
C ALA A 72 -30.38 0.55 -14.32
N GLU A 73 -31.66 0.72 -14.67
CA GLU A 73 -32.13 0.92 -16.04
C GLU A 73 -32.28 2.42 -16.36
N LEU A 74 -31.98 2.80 -17.61
CA LEU A 74 -32.22 4.15 -18.15
C LEU A 74 -33.42 4.12 -19.11
N ASP A 75 -34.12 5.25 -19.26
CA ASP A 75 -35.08 5.47 -20.34
C ASP A 75 -34.44 6.17 -21.56
N GLU A 76 -35.22 6.35 -22.63
CA GLU A 76 -34.77 7.01 -23.86
C GLU A 76 -34.38 8.49 -23.65
N SER A 77 -34.70 9.09 -22.50
CA SER A 77 -34.32 10.45 -22.13
C SER A 77 -33.11 10.48 -21.18
N GLY A 78 -32.54 9.33 -20.83
CA GLY A 78 -31.43 9.22 -19.88
C GLY A 78 -31.86 9.33 -18.41
N ASN A 79 -33.17 9.28 -18.11
CA ASN A 79 -33.63 9.25 -16.72
C ASN A 79 -33.48 7.84 -16.14
N ILE A 80 -33.21 7.79 -14.84
CA ILE A 80 -33.14 6.55 -14.08
C ILE A 80 -34.56 6.00 -13.87
N LYS A 81 -34.85 4.81 -14.42
CA LYS A 81 -36.13 4.12 -14.22
C LYS A 81 -36.24 3.44 -12.86
N GLY A 82 -35.10 3.06 -12.30
CA GLY A 82 -34.99 2.37 -11.01
C GLY A 82 -33.90 1.31 -11.03
N LEU A 83 -33.68 0.70 -9.86
CA LEU A 83 -32.76 -0.42 -9.69
C LEU A 83 -33.25 -1.66 -10.46
N THR A 84 -32.32 -2.47 -10.95
CA THR A 84 -32.62 -3.80 -11.51
C THR A 84 -33.09 -4.75 -10.41
N ALA A 85 -33.72 -5.87 -10.79
CA ALA A 85 -34.37 -6.78 -9.85
C ALA A 85 -33.42 -7.30 -8.75
N ASP A 86 -32.18 -7.63 -9.11
CA ASP A 86 -31.17 -8.14 -8.17
C ASP A 86 -30.79 -7.09 -7.10
N PHE A 87 -30.89 -5.81 -7.44
CA PHE A 87 -30.47 -4.70 -6.56
C PHE A 87 -31.65 -3.96 -5.91
N ALA A 88 -32.90 -4.33 -6.22
CA ALA A 88 -34.10 -3.62 -5.75
C ALA A 88 -34.17 -3.46 -4.23
N ASN A 89 -33.61 -4.41 -3.47
CA ASN A 89 -33.59 -4.42 -1.99
C ASN A 89 -32.22 -4.04 -1.39
N SER A 90 -31.30 -3.50 -2.18
CA SER A 90 -29.98 -3.07 -1.70
C SER A 90 -30.04 -1.90 -0.71
N GLY A 91 -31.13 -1.13 -0.75
CA GLY A 91 -31.25 0.13 -0.02
C GLY A 91 -30.44 1.27 -0.64
N ALA A 92 -30.01 1.12 -1.90
CA ALA A 92 -29.34 2.17 -2.65
C ALA A 92 -30.31 3.30 -3.02
N ASP A 93 -29.90 4.55 -2.82
CA ASP A 93 -30.66 5.72 -3.22
C ASP A 93 -30.05 6.34 -4.49
N LEU A 94 -30.69 6.09 -5.64
CA LEU A 94 -30.26 6.66 -6.92
C LEU A 94 -30.69 8.12 -7.11
N SER A 95 -31.56 8.66 -6.25
CA SER A 95 -32.03 10.05 -6.38
C SER A 95 -30.90 11.05 -6.17
N VAL A 96 -29.85 10.66 -5.45
CA VAL A 96 -28.63 11.47 -5.30
C VAL A 96 -28.01 11.78 -6.67
N LEU A 97 -28.13 10.92 -7.69
CA LEU A 97 -27.52 11.20 -9.01
C LEU A 97 -28.23 12.30 -9.80
N THR A 98 -29.44 12.70 -9.40
CA THR A 98 -30.21 13.78 -10.06
C THR A 98 -29.84 15.17 -9.54
N ASN A 99 -29.13 15.25 -8.42
CA ASN A 99 -28.66 16.49 -7.81
C ASN A 99 -27.16 16.67 -8.07
N LYS A 100 -26.63 17.87 -7.75
CA LYS A 100 -25.18 18.08 -7.75
C LYS A 100 -24.60 17.30 -6.57
N THR A 101 -23.93 16.19 -6.86
CA THR A 101 -23.65 15.17 -5.85
C THR A 101 -22.16 14.95 -5.69
N SER A 102 -21.76 14.74 -4.44
CA SER A 102 -20.35 14.50 -4.11
C SER A 102 -19.96 13.04 -4.34
N GLU A 103 -18.68 12.78 -4.64
CA GLU A 103 -18.14 11.41 -4.73
C GLU A 103 -18.42 10.60 -3.44
N LYS A 104 -18.39 11.27 -2.29
CA LYS A 104 -18.72 10.67 -0.99
C LYS A 104 -20.16 10.19 -0.93
N GLU A 105 -21.12 10.99 -1.40
CA GLU A 105 -22.54 10.67 -1.36
C GLU A 105 -22.90 9.54 -2.33
N VAL A 106 -22.34 9.55 -3.55
CA VAL A 106 -22.46 8.39 -4.46
C VAL A 106 -21.90 7.12 -3.81
N LYS A 107 -20.76 7.24 -3.12
CA LYS A 107 -20.16 6.09 -2.44
C LYS A 107 -21.07 5.55 -1.32
N THR A 108 -21.55 6.40 -0.41
CA THR A 108 -22.33 5.96 0.76
C THR A 108 -23.74 5.53 0.42
N GLU A 109 -24.42 6.27 -0.47
CA GLU A 109 -25.83 6.04 -0.80
C GLU A 109 -26.02 4.99 -1.89
N ILE A 110 -25.00 4.70 -2.70
CA ILE A 110 -25.09 3.73 -3.80
C ILE A 110 -24.05 2.63 -3.66
N VAL A 111 -22.76 2.94 -3.84
CA VAL A 111 -21.71 1.92 -4.00
C VAL A 111 -21.66 0.97 -2.80
N GLU A 112 -21.65 1.49 -1.58
CA GLU A 112 -21.62 0.69 -0.34
C GLU A 112 -22.89 -0.14 -0.13
N LYS A 113 -24.01 0.20 -0.78
CA LYS A 113 -25.28 -0.53 -0.72
C LYS A 113 -25.34 -1.64 -1.76
N VAL A 114 -24.90 -1.36 -3.00
CA VAL A 114 -24.96 -2.34 -4.09
C VAL A 114 -23.79 -3.32 -4.09
N LYS A 115 -22.60 -2.93 -3.64
CA LYS A 115 -21.41 -3.79 -3.70
C LYS A 115 -21.57 -5.11 -2.92
N PRO A 116 -22.07 -5.13 -1.66
CA PRO A 116 -22.27 -6.39 -0.95
C PRO A 116 -23.28 -7.33 -1.64
N VAL A 117 -24.29 -6.76 -2.32
CA VAL A 117 -25.28 -7.53 -3.10
C VAL A 117 -24.62 -8.12 -4.35
N ALA A 118 -23.84 -7.32 -5.07
CA ALA A 118 -23.08 -7.76 -6.24
C ALA A 118 -22.07 -8.87 -5.91
N GLN A 119 -21.44 -8.81 -4.73
CA GLN A 119 -20.47 -9.81 -4.27
C GLN A 119 -21.11 -11.04 -3.61
N SER A 120 -22.43 -11.17 -3.63
CA SER A 120 -23.12 -12.37 -3.15
C SER A 120 -23.17 -13.45 -4.23
N ASP A 121 -23.17 -14.72 -3.84
CA ASP A 121 -23.26 -15.85 -4.78
C ASP A 121 -24.57 -15.89 -5.60
N ALA A 122 -25.57 -15.09 -5.21
CA ALA A 122 -26.88 -15.04 -5.85
C ALA A 122 -26.91 -14.16 -7.10
N VAL A 123 -25.99 -13.21 -7.23
CA VAL A 123 -25.99 -12.22 -8.32
C VAL A 123 -24.84 -12.53 -9.26
N LYS A 124 -25.13 -12.59 -10.56
CA LYS A 124 -24.09 -12.78 -11.59
C LYS A 124 -23.72 -11.42 -12.19
N PRO A 125 -22.44 -11.22 -12.55
CA PRO A 125 -22.07 -10.08 -13.38
C PRO A 125 -22.90 -10.05 -14.66
N THR A 126 -23.27 -8.86 -15.09
CA THR A 126 -23.82 -8.63 -16.44
C THR A 126 -22.79 -8.95 -17.50
N ASP A 127 -21.54 -8.58 -17.24
CA ASP A 127 -20.37 -8.97 -18.04
C ASP A 127 -19.11 -8.94 -17.15
N THR A 128 -18.01 -9.52 -17.63
CA THR A 128 -16.72 -9.54 -16.94
C THR A 128 -15.61 -9.18 -17.92
N ILE A 129 -14.85 -8.14 -17.60
CA ILE A 129 -13.63 -7.78 -18.31
C ILE A 129 -12.49 -8.62 -17.74
N LYS A 130 -11.78 -9.35 -18.61
CA LYS A 130 -10.52 -10.05 -18.27
C LYS A 130 -9.37 -9.35 -18.99
N ALA A 131 -8.83 -8.33 -18.33
CA ALA A 131 -7.76 -7.52 -18.87
C ALA A 131 -6.39 -8.09 -18.48
N THR A 132 -5.40 -7.90 -19.34
CA THR A 132 -3.99 -8.14 -18.98
C THR A 132 -3.28 -6.80 -18.87
N LYS A 133 -2.71 -6.53 -17.69
CA LYS A 133 -1.83 -5.39 -17.45
C LYS A 133 -0.40 -5.73 -17.84
N THR A 134 0.19 -4.87 -18.66
CA THR A 134 1.60 -4.88 -19.05
C THR A 134 2.21 -3.50 -18.77
N LYS A 135 3.50 -3.30 -19.08
CA LYS A 135 4.16 -1.99 -18.99
C LYS A 135 3.50 -0.94 -19.90
N ASP A 136 2.89 -1.36 -21.00
CA ASP A 136 2.28 -0.48 -22.00
C ASP A 136 0.81 -0.11 -21.69
N GLY A 137 0.25 -0.66 -20.61
CA GLY A 137 -1.13 -0.41 -20.18
C GLY A 137 -1.96 -1.68 -20.08
N LEU A 138 -3.28 -1.56 -20.29
CA LEU A 138 -4.21 -2.68 -20.27
C LEU A 138 -4.50 -3.15 -21.70
N THR A 139 -4.58 -4.47 -21.86
CA THR A 139 -5.06 -5.13 -23.08
C THR A 139 -6.31 -5.94 -22.76
N ASN A 140 -7.18 -6.15 -23.76
CA ASN A 140 -8.48 -6.85 -23.59
C ASN A 140 -9.35 -6.23 -22.47
N ALA A 141 -9.33 -4.91 -22.38
CA ALA A 141 -9.90 -4.16 -21.26
C ALA A 141 -11.33 -3.66 -21.50
N THR A 142 -12.02 -4.17 -22.52
CA THR A 142 -13.34 -3.70 -22.96
C THR A 142 -14.35 -4.84 -22.93
N ALA A 143 -15.53 -4.58 -22.38
CA ALA A 143 -16.72 -5.42 -22.50
C ALA A 143 -17.74 -4.72 -23.42
N THR A 144 -18.35 -5.47 -24.33
CA THR A 144 -19.40 -4.98 -25.23
C THR A 144 -20.73 -5.60 -24.82
N ILE A 145 -21.65 -4.78 -24.32
CA ILE A 145 -22.93 -5.22 -23.75
C ILE A 145 -24.05 -4.79 -24.69
N ALA A 146 -24.72 -5.78 -25.28
CA ALA A 146 -25.83 -5.55 -26.21
C ALA A 146 -27.06 -4.97 -25.50
N ASN A 147 -27.71 -3.96 -26.11
CA ASN A 147 -28.81 -3.20 -25.51
C ASN A 147 -28.47 -2.71 -24.08
N GLY A 148 -27.22 -2.28 -23.90
CA GLY A 148 -26.62 -2.17 -22.58
C GLY A 148 -26.88 -0.86 -21.85
N ALA A 149 -27.81 -0.01 -22.30
CA ALA A 149 -28.10 1.26 -21.64
C ALA A 149 -28.47 1.07 -20.15
N GLY A 150 -27.76 1.71 -19.22
CA GLY A 150 -27.92 1.53 -17.77
C GLY A 150 -26.87 2.24 -16.92
N ILE A 151 -26.98 2.06 -15.61
CA ILE A 151 -25.92 2.38 -14.65
C ILE A 151 -25.26 1.09 -14.21
N TYR A 152 -23.93 1.06 -14.26
CA TYR A 152 -23.14 -0.11 -13.93
C TYR A 152 -22.30 0.15 -12.68
N LEU A 153 -22.26 -0.83 -11.78
CA LEU A 153 -21.20 -0.96 -10.78
C LEU A 153 -20.07 -1.79 -11.38
N PHE A 154 -18.87 -1.24 -11.43
CA PHE A 154 -17.67 -2.04 -11.73
C PHE A 154 -16.98 -2.47 -10.44
N VAL A 155 -16.64 -3.75 -10.35
CA VAL A 155 -15.98 -4.37 -9.21
C VAL A 155 -14.70 -5.06 -9.70
N PRO A 156 -13.55 -4.35 -9.67
CA PRO A 156 -12.27 -4.98 -9.95
C PRO A 156 -11.93 -5.95 -8.82
N GLN A 157 -11.51 -7.15 -9.16
CA GLN A 157 -11.07 -8.15 -8.20
C GLN A 157 -9.66 -7.82 -7.69
N ASP A 158 -9.41 -8.15 -6.42
CA ASP A 158 -8.07 -8.01 -5.84
C ASP A 158 -7.08 -8.92 -6.58
N CYS A 159 -5.85 -8.45 -6.75
CA CYS A 159 -4.77 -9.22 -7.36
C CYS A 159 -3.48 -9.09 -6.53
N SER A 160 -2.46 -9.88 -6.86
CA SER A 160 -1.19 -9.80 -6.13
C SER A 160 -0.01 -10.21 -7.00
N ASP A 161 1.18 -9.71 -6.66
CA ASP A 161 2.46 -10.15 -7.21
C ASP A 161 3.37 -10.70 -6.08
N ALA A 162 4.67 -10.80 -6.29
CA ALA A 162 5.60 -11.29 -5.28
C ALA A 162 5.70 -10.36 -4.05
N ASP A 163 5.48 -9.05 -4.24
CA ASP A 163 5.88 -8.00 -3.31
C ASP A 163 4.66 -7.27 -2.71
N PHE A 164 3.50 -7.32 -3.36
CA PHE A 164 2.31 -6.56 -3.00
C PHE A 164 1.02 -7.35 -3.18
N ASN A 165 0.02 -6.99 -2.37
CA ASN A 165 -1.40 -7.24 -2.65
C ASN A 165 -2.03 -5.94 -3.12
N TYR A 166 -2.85 -6.01 -4.17
CA TYR A 166 -3.54 -4.87 -4.76
C TYR A 166 -5.03 -4.98 -4.51
N THR A 167 -5.61 -3.91 -3.98
CA THR A 167 -7.05 -3.76 -3.82
C THR A 167 -7.54 -2.59 -4.66
N PHE A 168 -8.78 -2.64 -5.12
CA PHE A 168 -9.32 -1.61 -6.01
C PHE A 168 -10.57 -0.96 -5.45
N THR A 169 -10.73 0.32 -5.78
CA THR A 169 -11.97 1.05 -5.50
C THR A 169 -13.01 0.70 -6.56
N SER A 170 -14.09 0.06 -6.12
CA SER A 170 -15.29 -0.15 -6.93
C SER A 170 -16.11 1.15 -7.02
N TYR A 171 -16.75 1.40 -8.16
CA TYR A 171 -17.58 2.60 -8.33
C TYR A 171 -18.62 2.40 -9.43
N ILE A 172 -19.48 3.41 -9.63
CA ILE A 172 -20.52 3.38 -10.66
C ILE A 172 -20.15 4.21 -11.89
N LEU A 173 -20.74 3.87 -13.02
CA LEU A 173 -20.70 4.65 -14.26
C LEU A 173 -22.04 4.59 -15.00
N TYR A 174 -22.32 5.64 -15.78
CA TYR A 174 -23.41 5.63 -16.77
C TYR A 174 -22.91 5.06 -18.08
N ALA A 175 -23.69 4.20 -18.73
CA ALA A 175 -23.46 3.75 -20.09
C ALA A 175 -24.79 3.73 -20.86
N PRO A 176 -24.99 4.54 -21.92
CA PRO A 176 -24.07 5.56 -22.42
C PRO A 176 -23.84 6.70 -21.41
N THR A 177 -22.78 7.48 -21.63
CA THR A 177 -22.43 8.66 -20.82
C THR A 177 -22.39 9.93 -21.67
N SER A 178 -22.04 11.07 -21.09
CA SER A 178 -21.75 12.32 -21.81
C SER A 178 -20.61 13.09 -21.13
N ASP A 179 -20.09 14.13 -21.80
CA ASP A 179 -19.11 15.02 -21.15
C ASP A 179 -19.76 15.76 -19.98
N TYR A 180 -21.02 16.16 -20.13
CA TYR A 180 -21.77 16.77 -19.04
C TYR A 180 -21.93 15.86 -17.82
N ILE A 181 -22.22 14.58 -18.00
CA ILE A 181 -22.32 13.61 -16.89
C ILE A 181 -20.99 13.45 -16.16
N THR A 182 -19.89 13.40 -16.92
CA THR A 182 -18.55 13.08 -16.37
C THR A 182 -17.84 14.30 -15.80
N LEU A 183 -18.01 15.48 -16.40
CA LEU A 183 -17.30 16.72 -16.07
C LEU A 183 -18.22 17.80 -15.47
N GLY A 184 -19.53 17.56 -15.39
CA GLY A 184 -20.53 18.57 -15.01
C GLY A 184 -20.68 19.72 -16.01
N SER A 185 -20.06 19.61 -17.20
CA SER A 185 -20.03 20.63 -18.26
C SER A 185 -19.60 20.00 -19.58
N GLY A 186 -19.90 20.64 -20.71
CA GLY A 186 -19.54 20.14 -22.04
C GLY A 186 -20.75 19.65 -22.83
N SER A 187 -20.51 18.73 -23.78
CA SER A 187 -21.55 18.18 -24.65
C SER A 187 -22.44 17.19 -23.89
N ASP A 188 -23.75 17.28 -24.16
CA ASP A 188 -24.76 16.31 -23.73
C ASP A 188 -24.95 15.16 -24.74
N GLU A 189 -24.14 15.09 -25.79
CA GLU A 189 -24.17 13.99 -26.76
C GLU A 189 -23.82 12.65 -26.09
N TRP A 190 -24.68 11.65 -26.33
CA TRP A 190 -24.52 10.31 -25.77
C TRP A 190 -23.32 9.58 -26.38
N LYS A 191 -22.46 9.08 -25.51
CA LYS A 191 -21.26 8.28 -25.83
C LYS A 191 -21.47 6.86 -25.34
N TYR A 192 -21.48 5.92 -26.28
CA TYR A 192 -21.65 4.48 -26.00
C TYR A 192 -20.32 3.79 -25.70
N ASP A 193 -19.20 4.40 -26.09
CA ASP A 193 -17.87 4.03 -25.65
C ASP A 193 -17.54 4.76 -24.34
N VAL A 194 -17.57 4.02 -23.24
CA VAL A 194 -17.37 4.55 -21.88
C VAL A 194 -16.09 4.00 -21.30
N ASN A 195 -15.35 4.86 -20.60
CA ASN A 195 -14.11 4.49 -19.93
C ASN A 195 -14.22 4.78 -18.43
N PHE A 196 -13.64 3.91 -17.60
CA PHE A 196 -13.40 4.17 -16.18
C PHE A 196 -11.94 3.93 -15.83
N LEU A 197 -11.47 4.64 -14.80
CA LEU A 197 -10.10 4.52 -14.33
C LEU A 197 -10.02 3.55 -13.15
N LEU A 198 -9.10 2.59 -13.20
CA LEU A 198 -8.78 1.76 -12.06
C LEU A 198 -8.06 2.60 -10.99
N LYS A 199 -8.63 2.64 -9.79
CA LYS A 199 -8.00 3.24 -8.60
C LYS A 199 -7.55 2.11 -7.69
N SER A 200 -6.24 1.90 -7.61
CA SER A 200 -5.62 0.82 -6.84
C SER A 200 -4.98 1.31 -5.54
N GLU A 201 -4.89 0.42 -4.56
CA GLU A 201 -4.07 0.56 -3.36
C GLU A 201 -3.17 -0.68 -3.29
N ALA A 202 -1.87 -0.46 -3.05
CA ALA A 202 -0.89 -1.54 -2.94
C ALA A 202 -0.45 -1.71 -1.49
N LYS A 203 -0.60 -2.93 -0.96
CA LYS A 203 -0.21 -3.32 0.38
C LYS A 203 1.03 -4.20 0.31
N PRO A 204 2.19 -3.74 0.84
CA PRO A 204 3.39 -4.55 0.83
C PRO A 204 3.17 -5.90 1.51
N LYS A 205 3.76 -6.94 0.93
CA LYS A 205 4.02 -8.21 1.60
C LYS A 205 5.31 -8.10 2.38
N TYR A 206 5.50 -8.99 3.35
CA TYR A 206 6.63 -8.89 4.27
C TYR A 206 7.31 -10.24 4.49
N GLY A 207 8.60 -10.19 4.75
CA GLY A 207 9.38 -11.27 5.38
C GLY A 207 9.97 -10.79 6.71
N ASN A 208 10.94 -11.55 7.21
CA ASN A 208 11.63 -11.26 8.46
C ASN A 208 13.15 -11.23 8.25
N VAL A 209 13.86 -10.63 9.19
CA VAL A 209 15.33 -10.68 9.26
C VAL A 209 15.77 -11.12 10.64
N ILE A 210 16.64 -12.12 10.73
CA ILE A 210 17.32 -12.49 11.96
C ILE A 210 18.73 -11.95 11.92
N ILE A 211 19.07 -11.13 12.93
CA ILE A 211 20.44 -10.72 13.19
C ILE A 211 20.96 -11.59 14.32
N THR A 212 21.97 -12.40 14.04
CA THR A 212 22.69 -13.18 15.04
C THR A 212 23.98 -12.47 15.39
N LYS A 213 24.25 -12.32 16.68
CA LYS A 213 25.45 -11.70 17.22
C LYS A 213 26.20 -12.72 18.08
N ASN A 214 27.47 -12.92 17.75
CA ASN A 214 28.40 -13.75 18.48
C ASN A 214 29.48 -12.90 19.15
N LEU A 215 29.84 -13.25 20.38
CA LEU A 215 31.04 -12.80 21.08
C LEU A 215 31.96 -14.01 21.27
N LYS A 216 33.18 -13.91 20.77
CA LYS A 216 34.22 -14.92 21.01
C LYS A 216 34.60 -14.96 22.48
N THR A 217 34.85 -13.78 23.05
CA THR A 217 35.16 -13.59 24.45
C THR A 217 34.23 -12.53 25.03
N PHE A 218 33.44 -12.89 26.04
CA PHE A 218 32.67 -11.96 26.85
C PHE A 218 33.40 -11.67 28.16
N ASN A 219 33.74 -10.40 28.40
CA ASN A 219 34.34 -9.96 29.66
C ASN A 219 33.24 -9.64 30.69
N ASP A 220 33.02 -10.55 31.62
CA ASP A 220 31.98 -10.47 32.66
C ASP A 220 32.18 -9.31 33.65
N SER A 221 33.42 -8.86 33.82
CA SER A 221 33.80 -7.80 34.75
C SER A 221 33.39 -6.42 34.23
N LEU A 222 33.06 -6.31 32.93
CA LEU A 222 32.48 -5.10 32.32
C LEU A 222 30.97 -4.97 32.53
N GLY A 223 30.32 -5.97 33.13
CA GLY A 223 28.86 -5.99 33.29
C GLY A 223 28.15 -6.35 31.99
N THR A 224 27.65 -5.37 31.25
CA THR A 224 26.89 -5.58 30.00
C THR A 224 27.63 -5.09 28.76
N ALA A 225 27.44 -5.76 27.62
CA ALA A 225 27.95 -5.32 26.32
C ALA A 225 26.80 -5.07 25.35
N SER A 226 26.70 -3.87 24.77
CA SER A 226 25.65 -3.50 23.82
C SER A 226 26.19 -3.27 22.42
N PHE A 227 25.46 -3.78 21.43
CA PHE A 227 25.76 -3.67 20.00
C PHE A 227 24.57 -3.04 19.29
N ILE A 228 24.84 -2.16 18.33
CA ILE A 228 23.80 -1.43 17.60
C ILE A 228 23.91 -1.75 16.11
N PHE A 229 22.79 -2.15 15.53
CA PHE A 229 22.64 -2.49 14.11
C PHE A 229 21.70 -1.49 13.44
N ASP A 230 22.16 -0.88 12.36
CA ASP A 230 21.32 -0.12 11.44
C ASP A 230 20.84 -1.05 10.33
N VAL A 231 19.53 -1.10 10.11
CA VAL A 231 18.88 -1.99 9.15
C VAL A 231 18.09 -1.15 8.17
N GLU A 232 18.51 -1.17 6.91
CA GLU A 232 17.85 -0.45 5.83
C GLU A 232 17.38 -1.43 4.77
N ALA A 233 16.13 -1.30 4.31
CA ALA A 233 15.63 -2.02 3.14
C ALA A 233 15.38 -1.03 1.99
N THR A 234 15.88 -1.37 0.81
CA THR A 234 15.82 -0.53 -0.38
C THR A 234 15.09 -1.21 -1.53
N ARG A 235 14.33 -0.43 -2.29
CA ARG A 235 13.69 -0.82 -3.56
C ARG A 235 13.84 0.33 -4.54
N ASP A 236 14.22 0.04 -5.78
CA ASP A 236 14.43 1.06 -6.82
C ASP A 236 15.32 2.23 -6.34
N SER A 237 16.38 1.90 -5.60
CA SER A 237 17.30 2.87 -4.99
C SER A 237 16.67 3.83 -3.97
N LYS A 238 15.49 3.50 -3.44
CA LYS A 238 14.81 4.26 -2.36
C LYS A 238 14.73 3.41 -1.11
N THR A 239 15.07 4.01 0.03
CA THR A 239 14.85 3.40 1.35
C THR A 239 13.36 3.34 1.65
N VAL A 240 12.84 2.13 1.85
CA VAL A 240 11.43 1.85 2.17
C VAL A 240 11.24 1.36 3.61
N PHE A 241 12.33 0.99 4.27
CA PHE A 241 12.40 0.63 5.67
C PHE A 241 13.76 1.05 6.21
N SER A 242 13.81 1.64 7.40
CA SER A 242 15.05 1.98 8.10
C SER A 242 14.76 2.01 9.59
N ASN A 243 15.51 1.23 10.35
CA ASN A 243 15.42 1.22 11.81
C ASN A 243 16.73 0.76 12.45
N VAL A 244 16.89 1.08 13.73
CA VAL A 244 18.06 0.72 14.52
C VAL A 244 17.68 -0.26 15.61
N TYR A 245 18.47 -1.30 15.78
CA TYR A 245 18.25 -2.38 16.74
C TYR A 245 19.44 -2.51 17.68
N THR A 246 19.15 -2.79 18.95
CA THR A 246 20.17 -2.99 19.98
C THR A 246 20.10 -4.41 20.49
N LEU A 247 21.25 -5.07 20.57
CA LEU A 247 21.42 -6.31 21.32
C LEU A 247 22.35 -6.06 22.50
N THR A 248 21.86 -6.35 23.71
CA THR A 248 22.63 -6.24 24.95
C THR A 248 22.89 -7.64 25.51
N PHE A 249 24.14 -7.90 25.83
CA PHE A 249 24.66 -9.10 26.46
C PHE A 249 24.87 -8.82 27.94
N ASP A 250 24.37 -9.71 28.80
CA ASP A 250 24.57 -9.70 30.24
C ASP A 250 25.02 -11.10 30.66
N LYS A 251 25.95 -11.22 31.62
CA LYS A 251 26.44 -12.51 32.12
C LYS A 251 25.34 -13.47 32.56
N ASN A 252 24.16 -12.97 32.90
CA ASN A 252 23.03 -13.77 33.34
C ASN A 252 22.24 -14.40 32.18
N ASP A 253 22.47 -14.02 30.92
CA ASP A 253 21.80 -14.61 29.76
C ASP A 253 22.65 -15.74 29.17
N ASN A 254 22.16 -16.99 29.13
CA ASN A 254 22.68 -18.10 28.31
C ASN A 254 24.22 -18.19 28.10
N TYR A 255 25.01 -17.90 29.13
CA TYR A 255 26.47 -17.87 29.08
C TYR A 255 27.05 -19.28 29.00
N VAL A 256 27.87 -19.57 27.99
CA VAL A 256 28.60 -20.84 27.86
C VAL A 256 30.08 -20.56 27.63
N ASP A 257 30.90 -20.76 28.66
CA ASP A 257 32.36 -20.82 28.59
C ASP A 257 33.02 -19.64 27.81
N GLY A 258 32.63 -18.40 28.13
CA GLY A 258 33.22 -17.19 27.55
C GLY A 258 32.70 -16.79 26.16
N ALA A 259 32.11 -17.72 25.41
CA ALA A 259 31.44 -17.46 24.15
C ALA A 259 29.96 -17.14 24.38
N PHE A 260 29.41 -16.27 23.54
CA PHE A 260 28.05 -15.77 23.75
C PHE A 260 27.35 -15.52 22.42
N THR A 261 26.16 -16.08 22.25
CA THR A 261 25.32 -15.83 21.07
C THR A 261 23.95 -15.30 21.48
N LYS A 262 23.51 -14.22 20.83
CA LYS A 262 22.14 -13.72 20.90
C LYS A 262 21.64 -13.38 19.51
N SER A 263 20.33 -13.45 19.32
CA SER A 263 19.71 -13.02 18.08
C SER A 263 18.51 -12.11 18.34
N ILE A 264 18.24 -11.22 17.39
CA ILE A 264 16.99 -10.46 17.31
C ILE A 264 16.30 -10.79 15.99
N THR A 265 14.98 -10.99 16.06
CA THR A 265 14.13 -11.11 14.87
C THR A 265 13.47 -9.77 14.61
N ILE A 266 13.59 -9.31 13.37
CA ILE A 266 12.96 -8.10 12.86
C ILE A 266 11.80 -8.57 11.97
N ASP A 267 10.59 -8.42 12.49
CA ASP A 267 9.38 -8.77 11.76
C ASP A 267 8.98 -7.68 10.77
N LYS A 268 8.19 -8.07 9.77
CA LYS A 268 7.55 -7.15 8.82
C LYS A 268 8.51 -6.29 8.00
N VAL A 269 9.62 -6.87 7.54
CA VAL A 269 10.51 -6.22 6.57
C VAL A 269 9.89 -6.35 5.17
N PRO A 270 9.73 -5.27 4.39
CA PRO A 270 9.06 -5.34 3.09
C PRO A 270 9.73 -6.34 2.13
N ALA A 271 8.93 -7.24 1.53
CA ALA A 271 9.40 -8.20 0.53
C ALA A 271 9.88 -7.50 -0.76
N GLY A 272 10.69 -8.14 -1.61
CA GLY A 272 11.21 -7.53 -2.85
C GLY A 272 12.11 -6.33 -2.57
N THR A 273 12.86 -6.38 -1.48
CA THR A 273 13.84 -5.35 -1.10
C THR A 273 15.21 -5.95 -0.90
N THR A 274 16.24 -5.15 -1.18
CA THR A 274 17.61 -5.41 -0.77
C THR A 274 17.81 -4.81 0.61
N ILE A 275 18.18 -5.64 1.57
CA ILE A 275 18.33 -5.26 2.98
C ILE A 275 19.81 -5.17 3.30
N THR A 276 20.22 -4.05 3.85
CA THR A 276 21.58 -3.82 4.34
C THR A 276 21.52 -3.73 5.86
N VAL A 277 22.29 -4.58 6.54
CA VAL A 277 22.47 -4.55 7.99
C VAL A 277 23.90 -4.12 8.28
N THR A 278 24.07 -3.05 9.05
CA THR A 278 25.39 -2.53 9.45
C THR A 278 25.51 -2.48 10.96
N GLU A 279 26.56 -3.08 11.52
CA GLU A 279 26.94 -2.84 12.91
C GLU A 279 27.58 -1.45 13.03
N VAL A 280 26.80 -0.50 13.56
CA VAL A 280 27.21 0.91 13.71
C VAL A 280 27.86 1.20 15.05
N TYR A 281 27.69 0.30 16.03
CA TYR A 281 28.37 0.37 17.32
C TYR A 281 28.69 -1.02 17.84
N SER A 282 29.97 -1.24 18.14
CA SER A 282 30.53 -2.52 18.52
C SER A 282 30.70 -2.71 20.03
N GLY A 283 30.25 -1.80 20.89
CA GLY A 283 30.49 -1.87 22.35
C GLY A 283 31.82 -1.23 22.77
N ALA A 284 31.89 -0.71 24.00
CA ALA A 284 33.03 0.12 24.46
C ALA A 284 34.39 -0.62 24.52
N SER A 285 34.37 -1.95 24.62
CA SER A 285 35.56 -2.81 24.79
C SER A 285 35.60 -3.98 23.81
N TYR A 286 34.94 -3.83 22.68
CA TYR A 286 34.79 -4.90 21.70
C TYR A 286 35.08 -4.36 20.32
N GLN A 287 35.61 -5.22 19.48
CA GLN A 287 35.90 -4.92 18.08
C GLN A 287 35.31 -6.00 17.18
N ILE A 288 34.95 -5.61 15.97
CA ILE A 288 34.52 -6.55 14.93
C ILE A 288 35.70 -7.47 14.61
N ASP A 289 35.44 -8.77 14.56
CA ASP A 289 36.46 -9.79 14.29
C ASP A 289 36.97 -9.70 12.85
N VAL A 290 36.06 -9.48 11.91
CA VAL A 290 36.33 -9.33 10.47
C VAL A 290 35.64 -8.06 9.97
N GLU A 291 36.41 -6.99 9.71
CA GLU A 291 35.86 -5.67 9.36
C GLU A 291 34.94 -5.73 8.11
N GLU A 292 35.19 -6.66 7.18
CA GLU A 292 34.33 -6.88 6.00
C GLU A 292 32.91 -7.33 6.38
N ASN A 293 32.73 -7.97 7.54
CA ASN A 293 31.42 -8.41 8.04
C ASN A 293 30.65 -7.32 8.78
N LYS A 294 31.21 -6.10 8.88
CA LYS A 294 30.54 -4.94 9.48
C LYS A 294 29.25 -4.55 8.78
N THR A 295 29.16 -4.84 7.48
CA THR A 295 27.94 -4.64 6.68
C THR A 295 27.63 -5.93 5.94
N GLN A 296 26.39 -6.39 6.03
CA GLN A 296 25.89 -7.58 5.33
C GLN A 296 24.60 -7.26 4.60
N THR A 297 24.38 -7.94 3.48
CA THR A 297 23.25 -7.70 2.60
C THR A 297 22.43 -8.97 2.39
N ILE A 298 21.11 -8.83 2.45
CA ILE A 298 20.15 -9.84 2.00
C ILE A 298 19.49 -9.28 0.74
N GLU A 299 19.75 -9.92 -0.40
CA GLU A 299 19.14 -9.53 -1.67
C GLU A 299 17.73 -10.10 -1.78
N ASP A 300 16.80 -9.28 -2.28
CA ASP A 300 15.49 -9.71 -2.76
C ASP A 300 14.70 -10.59 -1.76
N LEU A 301 14.56 -10.10 -0.51
CA LEU A 301 13.83 -10.81 0.55
C LEU A 301 12.41 -11.15 0.08
N LYS A 302 11.99 -12.42 0.07
CA LYS A 302 10.63 -12.75 -0.37
C LYS A 302 9.59 -12.68 0.75
N ALA A 303 8.34 -12.55 0.34
CA ALA A 303 7.21 -12.60 1.23
C ALA A 303 7.18 -13.93 2.00
N GLY A 304 7.09 -13.86 3.33
CA GLY A 304 7.08 -15.02 4.22
C GLY A 304 8.45 -15.67 4.46
N GLU A 305 9.51 -15.21 3.80
CA GLU A 305 10.87 -15.69 4.04
C GLU A 305 11.50 -14.99 5.25
N THR A 306 12.55 -15.63 5.78
CA THR A 306 13.40 -15.07 6.82
C THR A 306 14.83 -15.01 6.32
N GLY A 307 15.34 -13.80 6.11
CA GLY A 307 16.76 -13.57 5.85
C GLY A 307 17.57 -13.62 7.14
N THR A 308 18.84 -13.99 7.05
CA THR A 308 19.72 -14.11 8.23
C THR A 308 21.07 -13.45 7.97
N VAL A 309 21.58 -12.71 8.95
CA VAL A 309 22.93 -12.14 8.95
C VAL A 309 23.61 -12.43 10.28
N GLU A 310 24.94 -12.55 10.27
CA GLU A 310 25.71 -12.93 11.45
C GLU A 310 26.91 -12.01 11.69
N PHE A 311 26.98 -11.41 12.87
CA PHE A 311 28.08 -10.55 13.27
C PHE A 311 28.87 -11.20 14.41
N THR A 312 30.20 -11.11 14.34
CA THR A 312 31.09 -11.66 15.38
C THR A 312 32.05 -10.59 15.87
N ASN A 313 32.07 -10.37 17.18
CA ASN A 313 33.05 -9.49 17.84
C ASN A 313 33.88 -10.26 18.86
N ASP A 314 35.02 -9.67 19.20
CA ASP A 314 35.86 -10.13 20.29
C ASP A 314 36.15 -8.98 21.25
N TYR A 315 36.51 -9.34 22.48
CA TYR A 315 36.99 -8.39 23.48
C TYR A 315 38.33 -7.79 23.00
N ASP A 316 38.44 -6.47 23.00
CA ASP A 316 39.62 -5.76 22.45
C ASP A 316 40.78 -5.64 23.46
N GLU A 317 40.73 -6.36 24.58
CA GLU A 317 41.68 -6.31 25.70
C GLU A 317 41.73 -4.97 26.46
N HIS A 318 40.89 -3.99 26.12
CA HIS A 318 40.85 -2.70 26.79
C HIS A 318 39.62 -2.57 27.69
N LEU A 319 39.84 -2.14 28.94
CA LEU A 319 38.77 -1.74 29.85
C LEU A 319 38.39 -0.29 29.54
N LYS A 320 37.34 -0.09 28.74
CA LYS A 320 36.74 1.23 28.55
C LYS A 320 35.45 1.28 29.37
N GLU A 321 35.49 1.95 30.52
CA GLU A 321 34.29 2.18 31.34
C GLU A 321 33.28 3.04 30.56
N GLY A 322 32.00 2.63 30.56
CA GLY A 322 30.89 3.42 30.03
C GLY A 322 30.45 3.06 28.61
N GLY A 323 29.61 2.03 28.49
CA GLY A 323 28.76 1.81 27.31
C GLY A 323 27.33 2.24 27.62
N ILE A 324 27.02 3.54 27.48
CA ILE A 324 25.63 4.00 27.53
C ILE A 324 24.92 3.50 26.27
N SER A 325 23.99 2.56 26.44
CA SER A 325 23.13 2.09 25.34
C SER A 325 21.79 2.81 25.42
N VAL A 326 21.42 3.50 24.34
CA VAL A 326 20.13 4.18 24.21
C VAL A 326 19.30 3.41 23.19
N VAL A 327 18.17 2.85 23.62
CA VAL A 327 17.18 2.29 22.71
C VAL A 327 16.23 3.41 22.30
N ASN A 328 16.41 3.92 21.08
CA ASN A 328 15.48 4.88 20.50
C ASN A 328 14.35 4.11 19.81
N THR A 329 13.17 4.09 20.44
CA THR A 329 11.96 3.58 19.80
C THR A 329 11.14 4.76 19.28
N PHE A 330 10.81 4.72 17.98
CA PHE A 330 9.88 5.66 17.36
C PHE A 330 8.63 4.91 16.93
N GLU A 331 7.49 5.30 17.49
CA GLU A 331 6.19 4.82 17.03
C GLU A 331 5.66 5.76 15.96
N LYS A 332 5.33 5.19 14.80
CA LYS A 332 4.64 5.89 13.73
C LYS A 332 3.17 6.07 14.11
N VAL A 333 2.73 7.31 14.26
CA VAL A 333 1.33 7.67 14.44
C VAL A 333 0.86 8.35 13.16
N GLU A 334 0.01 7.64 12.41
CA GLU A 334 -0.71 8.21 11.27
C GLU A 334 -2.03 8.79 11.77
N THR A 335 -2.26 10.08 11.49
CA THR A 335 -3.55 10.71 11.75
C THR A 335 -4.04 11.36 10.47
N THR A 336 -5.27 11.02 10.06
CA THR A 336 -5.93 11.65 8.92
C THR A 336 -6.96 12.65 9.45
N THR A 337 -6.71 13.94 9.22
CA THR A 337 -7.65 15.01 9.53
C THR A 337 -7.87 15.83 8.26
N ASP A 338 -9.12 16.02 7.83
CA ASP A 338 -9.50 16.79 6.64
C ASP A 338 -8.77 16.40 5.34
N GLY A 339 -8.50 15.10 5.15
CA GLY A 339 -7.84 14.59 3.94
C GLY A 339 -6.34 14.90 3.86
N LEU A 340 -5.75 15.48 4.90
CA LEU A 340 -4.31 15.68 5.03
C LEU A 340 -3.73 14.60 5.95
N GLU A 341 -2.84 13.78 5.41
CA GLU A 341 -2.06 12.82 6.21
C GLU A 341 -1.03 13.58 7.04
N THR A 342 -1.18 13.51 8.35
CA THR A 342 -0.16 14.02 9.28
C THR A 342 0.56 12.82 9.88
N VAL A 343 1.83 12.65 9.51
CA VAL A 343 2.71 11.65 10.13
C VAL A 343 3.38 12.27 11.34
N LYS A 344 3.10 11.74 12.54
CA LYS A 344 3.81 12.10 13.77
C LYS A 344 4.60 10.89 14.25
N TYR A 345 5.83 11.10 14.68
CA TYR A 345 6.61 10.08 15.36
C TYR A 345 6.58 10.38 16.85
N ASN A 346 6.06 9.45 17.63
CA ASN A 346 6.15 9.51 19.08
C ASN A 346 7.46 8.86 19.50
N TYR A 347 8.29 9.60 20.23
CA TYR A 347 9.44 9.04 20.91
C TYR A 347 8.97 8.24 22.13
N THR A 348 9.28 6.95 22.16
CA THR A 348 8.98 6.05 23.28
C THR A 348 10.23 5.42 23.88
N GLY A 349 11.41 5.91 23.51
CA GLY A 349 12.67 5.42 24.04
C GLY A 349 12.78 5.62 25.55
N ASN A 350 13.24 4.58 26.25
CA ASN A 350 13.63 4.66 27.65
C ASN A 350 15.14 4.82 27.74
N ASN A 351 15.61 5.75 28.56
CA ASN A 351 17.00 5.74 29.01
C ASN A 351 17.17 4.49 29.90
N ILE A 352 18.03 3.56 29.50
CA ILE A 352 18.55 2.58 30.46
C ILE A 352 19.69 3.31 31.17
N GLU A 353 19.39 3.86 32.35
CA GLU A 353 20.45 4.32 33.26
C GLU A 353 21.28 3.08 33.64
N GLY A 354 22.53 3.04 33.17
CA GLY A 354 23.51 2.10 33.68
C GLY A 354 23.71 2.40 35.16
N GLY A 355 23.19 1.52 36.02
CA GLY A 355 23.49 1.53 37.44
C GLY A 355 24.98 1.26 37.64
N ASN A 356 25.64 2.13 38.39
CA ASN A 356 27.02 1.96 38.85
C ASN A 356 27.25 0.64 39.59
#